data_AF-A0A962G9G9-F1
#
_entry.id   AF-A0A962G9G9-F1
#
_cell.length_a   1.000
_cell.length_b   1.000
_cell.length_c   1.000
_cell.angle_alpha   90.00
_cell.angle_beta   90.00
_cell.angle_gamma   90.00
#
_symmetry.space_group_name_H-M   'P 1'
#
loop_
_entity.id
_entity.type
_entity.pdbx_description
1 polymer ?
#
loop_
_entity_poly.entity_id
_entity_poly.type
_entity_poly.pdbx_seq_one_letter_code
_entity_poly.pdbx_strand_id
1 'polypeptide(L)'
;MNTRIALITCTMLVGAFLHAQPADAVGRAKVRGAHANASGGVSSGSASVARGPNGGAAARGRAWTTDGQGNAAGGSAAAVRGPKGGAAYRQGSTQVHADGSAYHQSSSQGYSAAGGSYATSGSSQRNADGTRSGARSTTAYGANGGSYAGSTSGASGQGVTHNSHATGANGNTYAGTTTVVQDGVSHSGTCHDAYGNVINCR
;
A
#
# COMPACT_ATOMS: atom_id res chain seq x y z
N MET A 1 45.46 -62.63 30.33
CA MET A 1 46.04 -61.34 29.89
C MET A 1 45.00 -60.70 28.97
N ASN A 2 44.08 -59.91 29.53
CA ASN A 2 44.21 -58.45 29.77
C ASN A 2 44.15 -57.69 28.43
N THR A 3 43.30 -56.71 28.13
CA THR A 3 42.18 -56.02 28.81
C THR A 3 41.66 -54.99 27.80
N ARG A 4 40.33 -54.90 27.64
CA ARG A 4 39.47 -53.71 27.48
C ARG A 4 39.84 -52.56 26.51
N ILE A 5 38.86 -52.30 25.64
CA ILE A 5 38.41 -51.02 25.06
C ILE A 5 38.62 -49.82 26.02
N ALA A 6 39.21 -48.73 25.50
CA ALA A 6 39.16 -47.41 26.12
C ALA A 6 38.98 -46.30 25.06
N LEU A 7 37.81 -45.68 25.14
CA LEU A 7 37.35 -44.43 24.55
C LEU A 7 38.16 -43.26 25.16
N ILE A 8 38.68 -42.32 24.37
CA ILE A 8 39.06 -40.97 24.88
C ILE A 8 38.42 -39.88 24.03
N THR A 9 37.57 -39.16 24.75
CA THR A 9 36.82 -37.93 24.53
C THR A 9 37.64 -36.70 24.11
N CYS A 10 37.09 -35.98 23.13
CA CYS A 10 36.70 -34.56 23.15
C CYS A 10 37.69 -33.49 23.71
N THR A 11 38.17 -32.62 22.81
CA THR A 11 38.29 -31.18 23.12
C THR A 11 37.83 -30.37 21.92
N MET A 12 36.65 -29.76 22.06
CA MET A 12 36.18 -28.70 21.18
C MET A 12 37.13 -27.50 21.26
N LEU A 13 37.54 -26.93 20.13
CA LEU A 13 37.88 -25.51 20.07
C LEU A 13 36.79 -24.80 19.30
N VAL A 14 35.83 -24.27 20.06
CA VAL A 14 34.79 -23.35 19.59
C VAL A 14 35.47 -22.02 19.31
N GLY A 15 35.86 -21.80 18.05
CA GLY A 15 36.21 -20.48 17.53
C GLY A 15 34.94 -19.72 17.19
N ALA A 16 34.27 -19.17 18.21
CA ALA A 16 33.12 -18.31 18.03
C ALA A 16 33.58 -16.99 17.38
N PHE A 17 33.56 -16.92 16.06
CA PHE A 17 33.44 -15.63 15.37
C PHE A 17 32.05 -15.08 15.67
N LEU A 18 31.93 -14.41 16.82
CA LEU A 18 30.91 -13.38 17.02
C LEU A 18 31.13 -12.34 15.92
N HIS A 19 30.50 -12.54 14.78
CA HIS A 19 30.11 -11.44 13.93
C HIS A 19 29.09 -10.66 14.75
N ALA A 20 29.59 -9.72 15.55
CA ALA A 20 28.78 -8.61 16.02
C ALA A 20 28.20 -7.97 14.76
N GLN A 21 26.98 -8.36 14.41
CA GLN A 21 26.18 -7.60 13.47
C GLN A 21 26.20 -6.18 14.05
N PRO A 22 26.64 -5.16 13.30
CA PRO A 22 26.48 -3.81 13.78
C PRO A 22 25.00 -3.68 14.11
N ALA A 23 24.70 -3.42 15.38
CA ALA A 23 23.39 -2.97 15.79
C ALA A 23 23.23 -1.62 15.10
N ASP A 24 22.76 -1.62 13.86
CA ASP A 24 22.36 -0.42 13.15
C ASP A 24 21.37 0.28 14.08
N ALA A 25 21.78 1.41 14.64
CA ALA A 25 20.98 2.20 15.55
C ALA A 25 19.78 2.73 14.76
N VAL A 26 18.70 1.96 14.73
CA VAL A 26 17.47 2.31 14.03
C VAL A 26 16.81 3.43 14.83
N GLY A 27 16.98 4.68 14.38
CA GLY A 27 16.32 5.82 14.99
C GLY A 27 14.81 5.71 14.78
N ARG A 28 14.05 5.34 15.81
CA ARG A 28 12.58 5.29 15.78
C ARG A 28 12.02 6.20 16.85
N ALA A 29 11.03 7.00 16.49
CA ALA A 29 10.25 7.76 17.46
C ALA A 29 8.76 7.55 17.18
N LYS A 30 7.97 7.47 18.25
CA LYS A 30 6.52 7.35 18.19
C LYS A 30 5.90 8.23 19.25
N VAL A 31 4.93 9.04 18.84
CA VAL A 31 4.09 9.82 19.74
C VAL A 31 2.64 9.43 19.52
N ARG A 32 1.85 9.43 20.59
CA ARG A 32 0.41 9.23 20.55
C ARG A 32 -0.23 10.07 21.64
N GLY A 33 -1.42 10.57 21.39
CA GLY A 33 -2.16 11.37 22.35
C GLY A 33 -3.65 11.36 22.03
N ALA A 34 -4.45 11.66 23.05
CA ALA A 34 -5.86 11.91 22.92
C ALA A 34 -6.27 12.97 23.95
N HIS A 35 -7.28 13.77 23.63
CA HIS A 35 -7.92 14.67 24.57
C HIS A 35 -9.42 14.72 24.29
N ALA A 36 -10.19 14.99 25.34
CA ALA A 36 -11.62 15.23 25.21
C ALA A 36 -11.86 16.61 24.58
N ASN A 37 -12.86 16.69 23.72
CA ASN A 37 -13.28 17.94 23.08
C ASN A 37 -14.32 18.65 23.94
N ALA A 38 -14.29 19.99 23.99
CA ALA A 38 -15.23 20.79 24.78
C ALA A 38 -16.70 20.60 24.36
N SER A 39 -16.95 20.25 23.10
CA SER A 39 -18.28 19.99 22.51
C SER A 39 -18.87 18.61 22.86
N GLY A 40 -18.16 17.79 23.62
CA GLY A 40 -18.34 16.34 23.62
C GLY A 40 -17.49 15.69 22.51
N GLY A 41 -17.05 14.45 22.72
CA GLY A 41 -16.18 13.74 21.78
C GLY A 41 -14.68 13.78 22.13
N VAL A 42 -13.85 13.23 21.24
CA VAL A 42 -12.42 12.99 21.46
C VAL A 42 -11.63 13.30 20.20
N SER A 43 -10.56 14.08 20.38
CA SER A 43 -9.49 14.21 19.38
C SER A 43 -8.34 13.30 19.75
N SER A 44 -7.90 12.45 18.82
CA SER A 44 -6.77 11.54 19.03
C SER A 44 -5.84 11.51 17.84
N GLY A 45 -4.58 11.18 18.08
CA GLY A 45 -3.60 11.09 17.00
C GLY A 45 -2.36 10.31 17.39
N SER A 46 -1.62 9.91 16.36
CA SER A 46 -0.32 9.28 16.52
C SER A 46 0.57 9.61 15.34
N ALA A 47 1.85 9.82 15.61
CA ALA A 47 2.88 9.93 14.59
C ALA A 47 4.01 8.95 14.90
N SER A 48 4.66 8.46 13.86
CA SER A 48 5.83 7.59 13.97
C SER A 48 6.81 7.93 12.86
N VAL A 49 8.08 8.03 13.23
CA VAL A 49 9.19 8.22 12.29
C VAL A 49 10.22 7.14 12.51
N ALA A 50 10.86 6.71 11.44
CA ALA A 50 11.96 5.77 11.47
C ALA A 50 13.04 6.23 10.49
N ARG A 51 14.30 6.10 10.89
CA ARG A 51 15.47 6.17 10.01
C ARG A 51 16.19 4.83 10.08
N GLY A 52 16.36 4.24 8.91
CA GLY A 52 17.08 3.00 8.73
C GLY A 52 18.51 3.23 8.22
N PRO A 53 19.26 2.15 8.02
CA PRO A 53 20.61 2.20 7.47
C PRO A 53 20.63 2.88 6.10
N ASN A 54 21.78 3.44 5.72
CA ASN A 54 22.00 4.04 4.39
C ASN A 54 21.01 5.16 4.03
N GLY A 55 20.49 5.89 5.02
CA GLY A 55 19.64 7.06 4.79
C GLY A 55 18.17 6.78 4.45
N GLY A 56 17.74 5.52 4.49
CA GLY A 56 16.33 5.16 4.37
C GLY A 56 15.49 5.77 5.48
N ALA A 57 14.30 6.27 5.18
CA ALA A 57 13.45 6.91 6.16
C ALA A 57 11.96 6.64 5.92
N ALA A 58 11.18 6.65 6.98
CA ALA A 58 9.73 6.55 6.94
C ALA A 58 9.12 7.49 7.97
N ALA A 59 8.01 8.12 7.62
CA ALA A 59 7.17 8.88 8.52
C ALA A 59 5.72 8.49 8.27
N ARG A 60 4.91 8.38 9.33
CA ARG A 60 3.46 8.21 9.23
C ARG A 60 2.76 8.93 10.35
N GLY A 61 1.62 9.53 10.02
CA GLY A 61 0.72 10.19 10.96
C GLY A 61 -0.70 9.74 10.72
N ARG A 62 -1.49 9.72 11.78
CA ARG A 62 -2.96 9.65 11.70
C ARG A 62 -3.58 10.43 12.85
N ALA A 63 -4.73 11.02 12.59
CA ALA A 63 -5.53 11.72 13.60
C ALA A 63 -7.02 11.49 13.34
N TRP A 64 -7.81 11.62 14.40
CA TRP A 64 -9.26 11.53 14.42
C TRP A 64 -9.81 12.60 15.35
N THR A 65 -10.98 13.14 15.03
CA THR A 65 -11.79 13.98 15.92
C THR A 65 -13.24 13.50 15.87
N THR A 66 -13.93 13.54 17.01
CA THR A 66 -15.36 13.28 17.14
C THR A 66 -16.02 14.41 17.93
N ASP A 67 -17.31 14.64 17.70
CA ASP A 67 -18.07 15.75 18.31
C ASP A 67 -19.03 15.33 19.43
N GLY A 68 -19.16 14.03 19.69
CA GLY A 68 -20.11 13.50 20.68
C GLY A 68 -21.56 13.44 20.20
N GLN A 69 -21.86 13.94 19.00
CA GLN A 69 -23.17 13.81 18.33
C GLN A 69 -23.17 12.67 17.29
N GLY A 70 -22.07 11.93 17.17
CA GLY A 70 -21.94 10.79 16.27
C GLY A 70 -21.18 11.10 14.99
N ASN A 71 -20.68 12.33 14.80
CA ASN A 71 -19.82 12.65 13.67
C ASN A 71 -18.34 12.39 14.02
N ALA A 72 -17.58 11.96 13.02
CA ALA A 72 -16.15 11.76 13.14
C ALA A 72 -15.43 12.13 11.84
N ALA A 73 -14.27 12.76 11.96
CA ALA A 73 -13.38 12.99 10.85
C ALA A 73 -11.98 12.46 11.19
N GLY A 74 -11.34 11.83 10.22
CA GLY A 74 -10.04 11.22 10.36
C GLY A 74 -9.15 11.49 9.16
N GLY A 75 -7.85 11.58 9.41
CA GLY A 75 -6.83 11.76 8.39
C GLY A 75 -5.64 10.86 8.64
N SER A 76 -4.99 10.41 7.57
CA SER A 76 -3.69 9.75 7.66
C SER A 76 -2.79 10.16 6.52
N ALA A 77 -1.49 10.23 6.79
CA ALA A 77 -0.47 10.40 5.78
C ALA A 77 0.74 9.53 6.11
N ALA A 78 1.47 9.09 5.11
CA ALA A 78 2.77 8.47 5.29
C ALA A 78 3.69 8.80 4.12
N ALA A 79 4.98 8.88 4.39
CA ALA A 79 6.01 9.04 3.39
C ALA A 79 7.15 8.06 3.70
N VAL A 80 7.76 7.53 2.65
CA VAL A 80 8.96 6.69 2.73
C VAL A 80 9.98 7.17 1.71
N ARG A 81 11.25 7.05 2.06
CA ARG A 81 12.39 7.28 1.17
C ARG A 81 13.30 6.05 1.24
N GLY A 82 13.65 5.50 0.09
CA GLY A 82 14.57 4.39 -0.01
C GLY A 82 16.03 4.82 0.21
N PRO A 83 16.89 3.94 0.74
CA PRO A 83 18.31 4.24 0.96
C PRO A 83 19.09 4.52 -0.34
N LYS A 84 18.64 3.98 -1.47
CA LYS A 84 19.25 4.17 -2.79
C LYS A 84 18.52 5.24 -3.63
N GLY A 85 17.69 6.06 -2.99
CA GLY A 85 16.73 6.93 -3.68
C GLY A 85 15.37 6.25 -3.87
N GLY A 86 14.49 6.92 -4.61
CA GLY A 86 13.08 6.59 -4.66
C GLY A 86 12.33 7.02 -3.40
N ALA A 87 11.06 7.39 -3.57
CA ALA A 87 10.19 7.78 -2.48
C ALA A 87 8.75 7.42 -2.80
N ALA A 88 7.94 7.24 -1.78
CA ALA A 88 6.50 7.14 -1.94
C ALA A 88 5.81 7.90 -0.83
N TYR A 89 4.64 8.43 -1.13
CA TYR A 89 3.76 9.03 -0.14
C TYR A 89 2.33 8.55 -0.35
N ARG A 90 1.58 8.50 0.75
CA ARG A 90 0.14 8.24 0.77
C ARG A 90 -0.55 9.23 1.69
N GLN A 91 -1.77 9.57 1.36
CA GLN A 91 -2.67 10.31 2.22
C GLN A 91 -4.09 9.78 2.10
N GLY A 92 -4.90 10.03 3.12
CA GLY A 92 -6.33 9.79 3.03
C GLY A 92 -7.10 10.44 4.16
N SER A 93 -8.35 10.76 3.89
CA SER A 93 -9.30 11.30 4.83
C SER A 93 -10.54 10.43 4.89
N THR A 94 -11.17 10.37 6.06
CA THR A 94 -12.41 9.65 6.30
C THR A 94 -13.34 10.57 7.07
N GLN A 95 -14.60 10.59 6.68
CA GLN A 95 -15.68 11.22 7.41
C GLN A 95 -16.74 10.16 7.72
N VAL A 96 -17.30 10.23 8.92
CA VAL A 96 -18.43 9.41 9.37
C VAL A 96 -19.44 10.37 9.96
N HIS A 97 -20.70 10.19 9.62
CA HIS A 97 -21.78 11.07 10.03
C HIS A 97 -22.73 10.33 10.97
N ALA A 98 -23.47 11.10 11.77
CA ALA A 98 -24.42 10.58 12.75
C ALA A 98 -25.53 9.72 12.13
N ASP A 99 -25.88 9.94 10.87
CA ASP A 99 -26.86 9.17 10.10
C ASP A 99 -26.34 7.79 9.62
N GLY A 100 -25.09 7.45 9.95
CA GLY A 100 -24.44 6.20 9.56
C GLY A 100 -23.72 6.24 8.21
N SER A 101 -23.87 7.33 7.45
CA SER A 101 -23.12 7.55 6.22
C SER A 101 -21.63 7.77 6.50
N ALA A 102 -20.80 7.44 5.52
CA ALA A 102 -19.36 7.62 5.61
C ALA A 102 -18.75 7.83 4.24
N TYR A 103 -17.70 8.64 4.17
CA TYR A 103 -16.92 8.84 2.97
C TYR A 103 -15.43 8.67 3.28
N HIS A 104 -14.69 8.06 2.37
CA HIS A 104 -13.25 7.94 2.43
C HIS A 104 -12.66 8.30 1.09
N GLN A 105 -11.57 9.06 1.09
CA GLN A 105 -10.74 9.32 -0.08
C GLN A 105 -9.28 9.11 0.27
N SER A 106 -8.51 8.59 -0.68
CA SER A 106 -7.07 8.38 -0.50
C SER A 106 -6.34 8.51 -1.81
N SER A 107 -5.08 8.92 -1.72
CA SER A 107 -4.13 8.84 -2.82
C SER A 107 -2.78 8.32 -2.34
N SER A 108 -2.02 7.76 -3.28
CA SER A 108 -0.65 7.36 -3.07
C SER A 108 0.11 7.53 -4.36
N GLN A 109 1.35 7.98 -4.29
CA GLN A 109 2.23 8.00 -5.45
C GLN A 109 3.66 7.79 -5.01
N GLY A 110 4.51 7.45 -5.96
CA GLY A 110 5.91 7.27 -5.68
C GLY A 110 6.71 7.05 -6.94
N TYR A 111 8.01 6.97 -6.73
CA TYR A 111 9.00 6.69 -7.76
C TYR A 111 10.11 5.82 -7.18
N SER A 112 10.72 5.01 -8.03
CA SER A 112 11.89 4.21 -7.70
C SER A 112 13.18 4.98 -7.98
N ALA A 113 14.28 4.52 -7.42
CA ALA A 113 15.60 5.05 -7.72
C ALA A 113 15.96 4.92 -9.22
N ALA A 114 15.43 3.89 -9.88
CA ALA A 114 15.66 3.63 -11.30
C ALA A 114 14.80 4.51 -12.23
N GLY A 115 13.91 5.36 -11.70
CA GLY A 115 13.11 6.29 -12.50
C GLY A 115 11.68 5.83 -12.84
N GLY A 116 11.28 4.63 -12.43
CA GLY A 116 9.88 4.20 -12.54
C GLY A 116 8.99 4.96 -11.56
N SER A 117 7.71 5.15 -11.89
CA SER A 117 6.77 5.89 -11.03
C SER A 117 5.37 5.27 -11.02
N TYR A 118 4.57 5.64 -10.03
CA TYR A 118 3.15 5.31 -9.97
C TYR A 118 2.36 6.40 -9.24
N ALA A 119 1.08 6.50 -9.56
CA ALA A 119 0.10 7.28 -8.82
C ALA A 119 -1.22 6.51 -8.75
N THR A 120 -1.89 6.56 -7.61
CA THR A 120 -3.23 5.99 -7.43
C THR A 120 -4.06 6.91 -6.57
N SER A 121 -5.35 7.05 -6.90
CA SER A 121 -6.32 7.76 -6.10
C SER A 121 -7.65 7.05 -6.15
N GLY A 122 -8.41 7.13 -5.07
CA GLY A 122 -9.73 6.52 -5.03
C GLY A 122 -10.55 7.01 -3.85
N SER A 123 -11.84 6.73 -3.94
CA SER A 123 -12.81 7.05 -2.92
C SER A 123 -13.78 5.89 -2.70
N SER A 124 -14.36 5.84 -1.51
CA SER A 124 -15.46 4.94 -1.18
C SER A 124 -16.47 5.67 -0.33
N GLN A 125 -17.74 5.39 -0.56
CA GLN A 125 -18.86 5.97 0.16
C GLN A 125 -19.76 4.86 0.70
N ARG A 126 -20.34 5.12 1.86
CA ARG A 126 -21.49 4.41 2.40
C ARG A 126 -22.57 5.46 2.67
N ASN A 127 -23.78 5.24 2.16
CA ASN A 127 -24.92 6.10 2.43
C ASN A 127 -25.62 5.67 3.73
N ALA A 128 -26.52 6.52 4.23
CA ALA A 128 -27.28 6.24 5.46
C ALA A 128 -28.16 4.98 5.34
N ASP A 129 -28.64 4.67 4.13
CA ASP A 129 -29.41 3.45 3.83
C ASP A 129 -28.53 2.17 3.75
N GLY A 130 -27.22 2.29 3.95
CA GLY A 130 -26.27 1.19 3.90
C GLY A 130 -25.73 0.85 2.51
N THR A 131 -26.23 1.48 1.44
CA THR A 131 -25.68 1.31 0.08
C THR A 131 -24.25 1.83 0.01
N ARG A 132 -23.41 1.17 -0.79
CA ARG A 132 -21.97 1.45 -0.90
C ARG A 132 -21.58 1.69 -2.35
N SER A 133 -20.60 2.56 -2.54
CA SER A 133 -19.94 2.76 -3.82
C SER A 133 -18.45 3.02 -3.62
N GLY A 134 -17.66 2.80 -4.67
CA GLY A 134 -16.25 3.15 -4.63
C GLY A 134 -15.61 3.11 -6.00
N ALA A 135 -14.54 3.88 -6.15
CA ALA A 135 -13.73 3.91 -7.35
C ALA A 135 -12.25 4.11 -6.99
N ARG A 136 -11.36 3.57 -7.83
CA ARG A 136 -9.92 3.77 -7.76
C ARG A 136 -9.35 3.83 -9.15
N SER A 137 -8.47 4.79 -9.41
CA SER A 137 -7.64 4.85 -10.60
C SER A 137 -6.17 4.70 -10.21
N THR A 138 -5.39 4.07 -11.07
CA THR A 138 -3.96 3.84 -10.89
C THR A 138 -3.26 4.05 -12.23
N THR A 139 -2.16 4.79 -12.21
CA THR A 139 -1.21 4.89 -13.32
C THR A 139 0.17 4.48 -12.84
N ALA A 140 0.95 3.86 -13.71
CA ALA A 140 2.35 3.53 -13.46
C ALA A 140 3.18 3.64 -14.74
N TYR A 141 4.45 3.99 -14.58
CA TYR A 141 5.42 4.12 -15.67
C TYR A 141 6.69 3.34 -15.32
N GLY A 142 7.15 2.53 -16.27
CA GLY A 142 8.38 1.77 -16.12
C GLY A 142 9.62 2.66 -16.28
N ALA A 143 10.67 2.34 -15.53
CA ALA A 143 11.97 3.02 -15.64
C ALA A 143 12.56 2.96 -17.05
N ASN A 144 12.34 1.84 -17.75
CA ASN A 144 12.85 1.56 -19.08
C ASN A 144 11.74 1.65 -20.14
N GLY A 145 10.74 2.50 -19.91
CA GLY A 145 9.55 2.60 -20.74
C GLY A 145 8.42 1.65 -20.34
N GLY A 146 7.32 1.78 -21.07
CA GLY A 146 6.06 1.12 -20.76
C GLY A 146 5.24 1.85 -19.70
N SER A 147 3.93 1.60 -19.70
CA SER A 147 2.96 2.23 -18.82
C SER A 147 1.82 1.30 -18.47
N TYR A 148 1.14 1.61 -17.38
CA TYR A 148 -0.10 0.99 -16.96
C TYR A 148 -1.09 2.08 -16.56
N ALA A 149 -2.34 1.93 -16.94
CA ALA A 149 -3.48 2.69 -16.46
C ALA A 149 -4.61 1.72 -16.12
N GLY A 150 -5.09 1.75 -14.89
CA GLY A 150 -6.18 0.90 -14.42
C GLY A 150 -7.23 1.69 -13.67
N SER A 151 -8.48 1.29 -13.79
CA SER A 151 -9.58 1.85 -13.02
C SER A 151 -10.49 0.74 -12.51
N THR A 152 -10.83 0.77 -11.22
CA THR A 152 -11.83 -0.12 -10.63
C THR A 152 -12.97 0.72 -10.09
N SER A 153 -14.21 0.32 -10.34
CA SER A 153 -15.41 0.94 -9.77
C SER A 153 -16.45 -0.12 -9.41
N GLY A 154 -17.25 0.16 -8.40
CA GLY A 154 -18.36 -0.72 -8.03
C GLY A 154 -19.37 -0.02 -7.13
N ALA A 155 -20.57 -0.58 -7.09
CA ALA A 155 -21.66 -0.12 -6.24
C ALA A 155 -22.58 -1.27 -5.83
N SER A 156 -23.30 -1.10 -4.72
CA SER A 156 -24.33 -2.03 -4.26
C SER A 156 -25.31 -2.38 -5.39
N GLY A 157 -25.50 -3.66 -5.65
CA GLY A 157 -26.39 -4.17 -6.70
C GLY A 157 -25.86 -4.08 -8.14
N GLN A 158 -24.69 -3.47 -8.37
CA GLN A 158 -24.12 -3.24 -9.72
C GLN A 158 -22.86 -4.07 -10.01
N GLY A 159 -22.30 -4.75 -8.99
CA GLY A 159 -21.03 -5.46 -9.11
C GLY A 159 -19.80 -4.55 -9.09
N VAL A 160 -18.67 -5.09 -9.56
CA VAL A 160 -17.37 -4.40 -9.63
C VAL A 160 -16.80 -4.57 -11.03
N THR A 161 -16.43 -3.47 -11.67
CA THR A 161 -15.74 -3.45 -12.96
C THR A 161 -14.32 -2.94 -12.79
N HIS A 162 -13.37 -3.59 -13.44
CA HIS A 162 -11.97 -3.22 -13.51
C HIS A 162 -11.53 -3.12 -14.97
N ASN A 163 -11.11 -1.93 -15.39
CA ASN A 163 -10.48 -1.70 -16.68
C ASN A 163 -8.97 -1.64 -16.50
N SER A 164 -8.24 -2.21 -17.44
CA SER A 164 -6.78 -2.22 -17.49
C SER A 164 -6.32 -1.85 -18.89
N HIS A 165 -5.39 -0.92 -18.97
CA HIS A 165 -4.63 -0.62 -20.17
C HIS A 165 -3.14 -0.66 -19.83
N ALA A 166 -2.36 -1.41 -20.60
CA ALA A 166 -0.91 -1.46 -20.47
C ALA A 166 -0.24 -1.23 -21.82
N THR A 167 0.94 -0.64 -21.81
CA THR A 167 1.83 -0.49 -22.95
C THR A 167 3.20 -1.01 -22.52
N GLY A 168 3.75 -1.96 -23.27
CA GLY A 168 5.11 -2.45 -23.08
C GLY A 168 6.14 -1.47 -23.61
N ALA A 169 7.40 -1.59 -23.17
CA ALA A 169 8.49 -0.77 -23.69
C ALA A 169 8.73 -0.95 -25.21
N ASN A 170 8.33 -2.11 -25.75
CA ASN A 170 8.36 -2.41 -27.17
C ASN A 170 7.15 -1.86 -27.97
N GLY A 171 6.25 -1.11 -27.33
CA GLY A 171 5.07 -0.51 -27.97
C GLY A 171 3.85 -1.43 -28.04
N ASN A 172 3.96 -2.71 -27.68
CA ASN A 172 2.80 -3.60 -27.61
C ASN A 172 1.82 -3.09 -26.55
N THR A 173 0.52 -3.21 -26.81
CA THR A 173 -0.52 -2.76 -25.88
C THR A 173 -1.44 -3.89 -25.47
N TYR A 174 -2.00 -3.77 -24.26
CA TYR A 174 -3.10 -4.58 -23.74
C TYR A 174 -4.23 -3.65 -23.31
N ALA A 175 -5.46 -4.00 -23.65
CA ALA A 175 -6.67 -3.38 -23.10
C ALA A 175 -7.63 -4.49 -22.66
N GLY A 176 -8.06 -4.45 -21.41
CA GLY A 176 -8.96 -5.46 -20.86
C GLY A 176 -9.92 -4.93 -19.81
N THR A 177 -11.01 -5.65 -19.64
CA THR A 177 -12.09 -5.36 -18.70
C THR A 177 -12.47 -6.63 -17.97
N THR A 178 -12.49 -6.57 -16.64
CA THR A 178 -13.04 -7.62 -15.77
C THR A 178 -14.25 -7.07 -15.04
N THR A 179 -15.38 -7.77 -15.12
CA THR A 179 -16.58 -7.45 -14.35
C THR A 179 -16.95 -8.62 -13.45
N VAL A 180 -17.16 -8.35 -12.17
CA VAL A 180 -17.63 -9.30 -11.16
C VAL A 180 -19.01 -8.88 -10.71
N VAL A 181 -19.99 -9.77 -10.90
CA VAL A 181 -21.36 -9.62 -10.40
C VAL A 181 -21.70 -10.82 -9.51
N GLN A 182 -22.86 -10.80 -8.86
CA GLN A 182 -23.28 -11.88 -7.96
C GLN A 182 -23.25 -13.26 -8.63
N ASP A 183 -23.63 -13.32 -9.91
CA ASP A 183 -23.81 -14.57 -10.65
C ASP A 183 -22.59 -14.98 -11.49
N GLY A 184 -21.47 -14.26 -11.40
CA GLY A 184 -20.25 -14.68 -12.08
C GLY A 184 -19.22 -13.59 -12.36
N VAL A 185 -18.18 -14.01 -13.06
CA VAL A 185 -17.06 -13.16 -13.51
C VAL A 185 -16.99 -13.20 -15.03
N SER A 186 -16.92 -12.02 -15.65
CA SER A 186 -16.64 -11.86 -17.07
C SER A 186 -15.30 -11.14 -17.24
N HIS A 187 -14.49 -11.61 -18.18
CA HIS A 187 -13.21 -10.99 -18.54
C HIS A 187 -13.08 -10.92 -20.05
N SER A 188 -12.61 -9.78 -20.54
CA SER A 188 -12.23 -9.56 -21.94
C SER A 188 -10.89 -8.85 -22.00
N GLY A 189 -10.10 -9.16 -23.02
CA GLY A 189 -8.78 -8.58 -23.22
C GLY A 189 -8.38 -8.65 -24.69
N THR A 190 -7.74 -7.59 -25.18
CA THR A 190 -7.18 -7.53 -26.54
C THR A 190 -5.77 -7.00 -26.46
N CYS A 191 -4.90 -7.53 -27.31
CA CYS A 191 -3.52 -7.09 -27.41
C CYS A 191 -3.21 -6.62 -28.82
N HIS A 192 -2.43 -5.55 -28.93
CA HIS A 192 -1.94 -5.05 -30.20
C HIS A 192 -0.41 -4.97 -30.19
N ASP A 193 0.19 -5.12 -31.36
CA ASP A 193 1.60 -4.75 -31.54
C ASP A 193 1.76 -3.21 -31.62
N ALA A 194 2.99 -2.74 -31.78
CA ALA A 194 3.29 -1.32 -31.90
C ALA A 194 2.69 -0.64 -33.15
N TYR A 195 2.23 -1.41 -34.14
CA TYR A 195 1.61 -0.92 -35.36
C TYR A 195 0.07 -0.95 -35.30
N GLY A 196 -0.51 -1.44 -34.20
CA GLY A 196 -1.95 -1.55 -34.02
C GLY A 196 -2.57 -2.84 -34.57
N ASN A 197 -1.77 -3.84 -34.94
CA ASN A 197 -2.30 -5.14 -35.36
C ASN A 197 -2.67 -5.97 -34.14
N VAL A 198 -3.81 -6.66 -34.19
CA VAL A 198 -4.22 -7.59 -33.13
C VAL A 198 -3.25 -8.76 -33.07
N ILE A 199 -2.72 -9.03 -31.88
CA ILE A 199 -1.82 -10.14 -31.57
C ILE A 199 -2.37 -10.97 -30.42
N ASN A 200 -1.86 -12.19 -30.26
CA ASN A 200 -2.16 -12.97 -29.06
C ASN A 200 -1.64 -12.25 -27.82
N CYS A 201 -2.51 -12.10 -26.81
CA CYS A 201 -2.09 -11.74 -25.47
C CYS A 201 -1.23 -12.87 -24.90
N ARG A 202 0.07 -12.60 -24.73
CA ARG A 202 1.07 -13.52 -24.22
C ARG A 202 1.78 -12.90 -23.03
#